data_AF-X0SET5-F1
#
_entry.id   AF-X0SET5-F1
#
_cell.length_a   1.000
_cell.length_b   1.000
_cell.length_c   1.000
_cell.angle_alpha   90.00
_cell.angle_beta   90.00
_cell.angle_gamma   90.00
#
_symmetry.space_group_name_H-M   'P 1'
#
loop_
_entity.id
_entity.type
_entity.pdbx_description
1 polymer ?
#
loop_
_entity_poly.entity_id
_entity_poly.type
_entity_poly.pdbx_seq_one_letter_code
_entity_poly.pdbx_strand_id
1 'polypeptide(L)' 'MSDRLEIHLRRVKHEDRKKVIEVESKSTPNLSYVPDVWEMFTSDAMGEFSVAEIDG' A
#
# COMPACT_ATOMS: atom_id res chain seq x y z
N MET A 1 -5.30 -16.18 24.26
CA MET A 1 -6.30 -16.22 23.17
C MET A 1 -5.62 -15.58 21.98
N SER A 2 -5.57 -16.22 20.82
CA SER A 2 -5.04 -15.55 19.64
C SER A 2 -6.15 -14.65 19.14
N ASP A 3 -6.05 -13.35 19.42
CA ASP A 3 -6.84 -12.38 18.67
C ASP A 3 -6.57 -12.64 17.19
N ARG A 4 -7.63 -12.90 16.41
CA ARG A 4 -7.47 -13.12 14.98
C ARG A 4 -7.11 -11.77 14.38
N LEU A 5 -5.93 -11.70 13.76
CA LEU A 5 -5.56 -10.56 12.91
C LEU A 5 -6.53 -10.53 11.73
N GLU A 6 -7.35 -9.49 11.66
CA GLU A 6 -8.18 -9.23 10.50
C GLU A 6 -7.38 -8.39 9.49
N ILE A 7 -7.39 -8.85 8.23
CA ILE A 7 -6.76 -8.13 7.12
C ILE A 7 -7.87 -7.53 6.27
N HIS A 8 -7.90 -6.21 6.19
CA HIS A 8 -8.85 -5.46 5.37
C HIS A 8 -8.16 -5.02 4.08
N LEU A 9 -8.59 -5.58 2.95
CA LEU A 9 -8.15 -5.15 1.63
C LEU A 9 -9.07 -4.04 1.12
N ARG A 10 -8.48 -2.92 0.70
CA ARG A 10 -9.22 -1.80 0.10
C ARG A 10 -8.41 -1.13 -0.99
N ARG A 11 -9.10 -0.41 -1.88
CA ARG A 11 -8.43 0.49 -2.84
C ARG A 11 -7.58 1.51 -2.08
N VAL A 12 -6.39 1.78 -2.61
CA VAL A 12 -5.48 2.80 -2.09
C VAL A 12 -6.12 4.19 -2.18
N LYS A 13 -5.80 5.04 -1.22
CA LYS A 13 -6.13 6.47 -1.23
C LYS A 13 -4.86 7.29 -1.29
N HIS A 14 -4.93 8.53 -1.77
CA HIS A 14 -3.76 9.42 -1.80
C HIS A 14 -3.10 9.63 -0.42
N GLU A 15 -3.87 9.59 0.66
CA GLU A 15 -3.38 9.70 2.03
C GLU A 15 -2.47 8.53 2.46
N ASP A 16 -2.56 7.37 1.79
CA ASP A 16 -1.76 6.19 2.09
C ASP A 16 -0.31 6.30 1.60
N ARG A 17 0.01 7.30 0.75
CA ARG A 17 1.30 7.43 0.04
C ARG A 17 2.51 7.21 0.94
N LYS A 18 2.58 7.93 2.07
CA LYS A 18 3.73 7.84 2.98
C LYS A 18 3.88 6.44 3.58
N LYS A 19 2.78 5.81 3.98
CA LYS A 19 2.78 4.47 4.58
C LYS A 19 3.17 3.41 3.57
N VAL A 20 2.66 3.50 2.34
CA VAL A 20 3.00 2.54 1.27
C VAL A 20 4.49 2.64 0.92
N ILE A 21 5.05 3.85 0.83
CA ILE A 21 6.50 4.04 0.61
C ILE A 21 7.32 3.43 1.76
N GLU A 22 6.88 3.62 3.01
CA GLU A 22 7.54 3.00 4.16
C GLU A 22 7.52 1.46 4.07
N VAL A 23 6.36 0.87 3.78
CA VAL A 23 6.23 -0.59 3.62
C VAL A 23 7.09 -1.10 2.45
N GLU A 24 7.10 -0.40 1.33
CA GLU A 24 7.93 -0.77 0.17
C GLU A 24 9.42 -0.71 0.52
N SER A 25 9.88 0.35 1.20
CA SER A 25 11.29 0.46 1.64
C SER A 25 11.73 -0.70 2.55
N LYS A 26 10.81 -1.27 3.34
CA LYS A 26 11.10 -2.44 4.19
C LYS A 26 11.05 -3.75 3.42
N SER A 27 10.24 -3.80 2.36
CA SER A 27 10.03 -4.99 1.53
C SER A 27 11.14 -5.15 0.48
N THR A 28 11.59 -4.03 -0.10
CA THR A 28 12.64 -3.96 -1.13
C THR A 28 13.64 -2.83 -0.86
N PRO A 29 14.58 -2.99 0.10
CA PRO A 29 15.42 -1.89 0.62
C PRO A 29 16.30 -1.12 -0.39
N ASN A 30 16.50 -1.66 -1.59
CA ASN A 30 17.34 -1.07 -2.63
C ASN A 30 16.57 -0.70 -3.91
N LEU A 31 15.25 -0.85 -3.88
CA LEU A 31 14.36 -0.47 -4.97
C LEU A 31 13.33 0.47 -4.36
N SER A 32 13.31 1.70 -4.86
CA SER A 32 12.35 2.72 -4.48
C SER A 32 11.75 3.28 -5.76
N TYR A 33 10.61 2.73 -6.16
CA TYR A 33 9.93 3.13 -7.40
C TYR A 33 8.52 3.68 -7.15
N VAL A 34 7.90 3.27 -6.04
CA VAL A 34 6.55 3.71 -5.66
C VAL A 34 6.41 5.24 -5.61
N PRO A 35 7.38 6.03 -5.10
CA PRO A 35 7.25 7.50 -5.11
C PRO A 35 7.10 8.10 -6.51
N ASP A 36 7.74 7.50 -7.52
CA ASP A 36 7.84 8.01 -8.90
C ASP A 36 6.65 7.59 -9.75
N VAL A 37 6.07 6.41 -9.48
CA VAL A 37 4.91 5.88 -10.23
C VAL A 37 3.58 6.00 -9.49
N TRP A 38 3.56 6.64 -8.31
CA TRP A 38 2.39 6.76 -7.44
C TRP A 38 1.12 7.24 -8.17
N GLU A 39 1.22 8.36 -8.90
CA GLU A 39 0.08 8.94 -9.61
C GLU A 39 -0.42 8.02 -10.73
N MET A 40 0.50 7.30 -11.39
CA MET A 40 0.16 6.35 -12.45
C MET A 40 -0.69 5.20 -11.91
N PHE A 41 -0.32 4.64 -10.75
CA PHE A 41 -1.06 3.52 -10.16
C PHE A 41 -2.35 3.95 -9.48
N THR A 42 -2.37 5.12 -8.83
CA THR A 42 -3.55 5.60 -8.09
C THR A 42 -4.64 6.17 -9.01
N SER A 43 -4.25 6.72 -10.16
CA SER A 43 -5.16 7.31 -11.15
C SER A 43 -5.67 6.30 -12.20
N ASP A 44 -5.20 5.05 -12.17
CA ASP A 44 -5.62 4.05 -13.15
C ASP A 44 -7.11 3.70 -12.96
N ALA A 45 -7.91 4.01 -13.99
CA ALA A 45 -9.36 3.77 -14.01
C ALA A 45 -9.70 2.29 -14.22
N MET A 46 -8.79 1.50 -14.81
CA MET A 46 -8.98 0.08 -15.13
C MET A 46 -8.14 -0.83 -14.21
N GLY A 47 -7.00 -0.34 -13.74
CA GLY A 47 -6.14 -1.02 -12.78
C GLY A 47 -6.62 -0.90 -11.34
N GLU A 48 -6.21 -1.89 -10.53
CA GLU A 48 -6.46 -1.91 -9.10
C GLU A 48 -5.14 -1.80 -8.34
N PHE A 49 -4.89 -0.65 -7.72
CA PHE A 49 -3.85 -0.52 -6.70
C PHE A 49 -4.52 -0.53 -5.32
N SER A 50 -4.29 -1.60 -4.57
CA SER A 50 -4.95 -1.88 -3.29
C SER A 50 -3.95 -1.99 -2.15
N VAL A 51 -4.40 -1.63 -0.95
CA VAL A 51 -3.65 -1.73 0.31
C VAL A 51 -4.33 -2.72 1.23
N ALA A 52 -3.52 -3.48 1.96
CA ALA A 52 -3.97 -4.34 3.04
C ALA A 52 -3.67 -3.66 4.38
N GLU A 53 -4.69 -3.43 5.17
CA GLU A 53 -4.57 -2.92 6.54
C GLU A 53 -4.77 -4.08 7.51
N ILE A 54 -3.99 -4.12 8.59
CA ILE A 54 -4.11 -5.12 9.64
C ILE A 54 -4.58 -4.39 10.89
N ASP A 55 -5.72 -4.81 11.44
CA ASP A 55 -6.18 -4.30 12.73
C ASP A 55 -5.38 -4.97 13.85
N GLY A 56 -4.58 -4.17 14.56
CA GLY A 56 -3.71 -4.63 15.65
C GLY A 56 -2.63 -3.64 16.06
#